data_AF-A0A836W4Y8-F1
#
_entry.id   AF-A0A836W4Y8-F1
#
_cell.length_a   1.000
_cell.length_b   1.000
_cell.length_c   1.000
_cell.angle_alpha   90.00
_cell.angle_beta   90.00
_cell.angle_gamma   90.00
#
_symmetry.space_group_name_H-M   'P 1'
#
loop_
_entity.id
_entity.type
_entity.pdbx_description
1 polymer ?
#
loop_
_entity_poly.entity_id
_entity_poly.type
_entity_poly.pdbx_seq_one_letter_code
_entity_poly.pdbx_strand_id
1 'polypeptide(L)' 'MLNIVLTLVFSIVMLIFMIFPAMKITEWIDSKVEIPEKWYNPLMLFITLLLALSIGLFLRFA' A
#
# COMPACT_ATOMS: atom_id res chain seq x y z
N MET A 1 -17.06 -13.85 9.15
CA MET A 1 -16.54 -14.16 7.80
C MET A 1 -16.87 -13.07 6.79
N LEU A 2 -18.14 -12.71 6.59
CA LEU A 2 -18.57 -11.69 5.60
C LEU A 2 -17.78 -10.36 5.70
N ASN A 3 -17.56 -9.85 6.91
CA ASN A 3 -16.81 -8.61 7.12
C ASN A 3 -15.36 -8.68 6.64
N ILE A 4 -14.70 -9.83 6.79
CA ILE A 4 -13.32 -10.04 6.30
C ILE A 4 -13.32 -10.02 4.77
N VAL A 5 -14.29 -10.70 4.16
CA VAL A 5 -14.45 -10.73 2.70
C VAL A 5 -14.69 -9.32 2.15
N LEU A 6 -15.60 -8.56 2.77
CA LEU A 6 -15.87 -7.18 2.36
C LEU A 6 -14.64 -6.29 2.48
N THR A 7 -13.91 -6.34 3.60
CA THR A 7 -12.65 -5.59 3.78
C THR A 7 -11.62 -5.95 2.71
N LEU A 8 -11.46 -7.23 2.38
CA LEU A 8 -10.54 -7.67 1.33
C LEU A 8 -10.96 -7.18 -0.06
N VAL A 9 -12.25 -7.26 -0.41
CA VAL A 9 -12.78 -6.79 -1.70
C VAL A 9 -12.54 -5.29 -1.87
N PHE A 10 -12.81 -4.48 -0.83
CA PHE A 10 -12.49 -3.05 -0.85
C PHE A 10 -10.99 -2.80 -0.93
N SER A 11 -10.18 -3.58 -0.20
CA SER A 11 -8.72 -3.43 -0.22
C SER A 11 -8.12 -3.70 -1.61
N ILE A 12 -8.69 -4.62 -2.40
CA ILE A 12 -8.25 -4.87 -3.78
C ILE A 12 -8.43 -3.62 -4.65
N VAL A 13 -9.57 -2.95 -4.55
CA VAL A 13 -9.80 -1.68 -5.25
C VAL A 13 -8.82 -0.62 -4.76
N MET A 14 -8.59 -0.56 -3.44
CA MET A 14 -7.65 0.39 -2.85
C MET A 14 -6.21 0.16 -3.31
N LEU A 15 -5.79 -1.08 -3.61
CA LEU A 15 -4.43 -1.34 -4.12
C LEU A 15 -4.12 -0.48 -5.35
N ILE A 16 -5.05 -0.39 -6.30
CA ILE A 16 -4.86 0.39 -7.54
C ILE A 16 -4.64 1.88 -7.20
N PHE A 17 -5.48 2.43 -6.32
CA PHE A 17 -5.37 3.82 -5.88
C PHE A 17 -4.09 4.09 -5.08
N MET A 18 -3.59 3.10 -4.35
CA MET A 18 -2.44 3.26 -3.47
C MET A 18 -1.09 3.13 -4.18
N ILE A 19 -1.03 2.70 -5.44
CA ILE A 19 0.23 2.63 -6.21
C ILE A 19 0.88 4.02 -6.30
N PHE A 20 0.11 5.07 -6.61
CA PHE A 20 0.64 6.43 -6.72
C PHE A 20 1.23 7.00 -5.41
N PRO A 21 0.51 7.00 -4.28
CA PRO A 21 1.10 7.45 -3.02
C PRO A 21 2.24 6.54 -2.57
N ALA A 22 2.18 5.23 -2.80
CA ALA A 22 3.28 4.32 -2.48
C ALA A 22 4.54 4.62 -3.29
N MET A 23 4.41 4.94 -4.59
CA MET A 23 5.54 5.41 -5.41
C MET A 23 6.17 6.65 -4.78
N LYS A 24 5.38 7.67 -4.45
CA LYS A 24 5.89 8.92 -3.85
C LYS A 24 6.59 8.71 -2.51
N ILE A 25 6.08 7.80 -1.68
CA ILE A 25 6.73 7.44 -0.40
C ILE A 25 8.05 6.71 -0.67
N THR A 26 8.05 5.77 -1.63
CA THR A 26 9.26 5.02 -1.99
C THR A 26 10.34 5.95 -2.53
N GLU A 27 9.99 6.88 -3.44
CA GLU A 27 10.88 7.94 -3.93
C GLU A 27 11.42 8.82 -2.79
N TRP A 28 10.57 9.17 -1.83
CA TRP A 28 11.00 9.97 -0.68
C TRP A 28 12.01 9.22 0.20
N ILE A 29 11.79 7.92 0.46
CA ILE A 29 12.75 7.09 1.21
C ILE A 29 14.06 6.94 0.42
N ASP A 30 13.95 6.72 -0.89
CA ASP A 30 15.10 6.60 -1.78
C ASP A 30 15.99 7.85 -1.74
N SER A 31 15.36 9.04 -1.74
CA SER A 31 16.07 10.33 -1.62
C SER A 31 16.83 10.53 -0.30
N LYS A 32 16.59 9.69 0.71
CA LYS A 32 17.22 9.80 2.04
C LYS A 32 18.29 8.75 2.29
N VAL A 33 18.13 7.55 1.73
CA VAL A 33 18.95 6.39 2.10
C VAL A 33 19.56 5.67 0.89
N GLU A 34 19.25 6.09 -0.35
CA GLU A 34 19.64 5.40 -1.60
C GLU A 34 19.31 3.91 -1.56
N ILE A 35 18.10 3.56 -1.99
CA ILE A 35 17.63 2.18 -2.03
C ILE A 35 18.29 1.48 -3.23
N PRO A 36 18.91 0.30 -3.04
CA PRO A 36 19.42 -0.47 -4.17
C PRO A 36 18.27 -0.81 -5.13
N GLU A 37 18.50 -0.71 -6.45
CA GLU A 37 17.46 -0.94 -7.48
C GLU A 37 16.67 -2.25 -7.29
N LYS A 38 17.33 -3.29 -6.78
CA LYS A 38 16.74 -4.61 -6.49
C LYS A 38 15.65 -4.56 -5.41
N TRP A 39 15.72 -3.58 -4.51
CA TRP A 39 14.82 -3.41 -3.36
C TRP A 39 13.76 -2.34 -3.58
N TYR A 40 13.91 -1.47 -4.58
CA TYR A 40 12.94 -0.41 -4.87
C TYR A 40 11.53 -0.97 -5.15
N ASN A 41 11.43 -1.91 -6.09
CA ASN A 41 10.14 -2.52 -6.46
C ASN A 41 9.50 -3.31 -5.31
N PRO A 42 10.22 -4.20 -4.59
CA PRO A 42 9.68 -4.86 -3.41
C PRO A 42 9.20 -3.89 -2.32
N LEU A 43 9.95 -2.81 -2.06
CA LEU A 43 9.59 -1.83 -1.04
C LEU A 43 8.32 -1.06 -1.43
N MET A 44 8.22 -0.63 -2.69
CA MET A 44 7.02 0.02 -3.22
C MET A 44 5.79 -0.89 -3.14
N LEU A 45 5.93 -2.17 -3.50
CA LEU A 45 4.85 -3.16 -3.39
C LEU A 45 4.40 -3.34 -1.93
N PHE A 46 5.37 -3.41 -1.01
CA PHE A 46 5.09 -3.53 0.42
C PHE A 46 4.36 -2.31 0.97
N ILE A 47 4.78 -1.09 0.61
CA ILE A 47 4.10 0.16 1.00
C ILE A 47 2.69 0.20 0.40
N THR A 48 2.52 -0.17 -0.87
CA THR A 48 1.20 -0.21 -1.55
C THR A 48 0.23 -1.13 -0.79
N LEU A 49 0.70 -2.33 -0.43
CA LEU A 49 -0.10 -3.30 0.32
C LEU A 49 -0.46 -2.77 1.71
N LEU A 50 0.50 -2.20 2.44
CA LEU A 50 0.28 -1.62 3.76
C LEU A 50 -0.76 -0.50 3.73
N LEU A 51 -0.66 0.43 2.78
CA LEU A 51 -1.60 1.54 2.64
C LEU A 51 -3.01 1.05 2.28
N ALA A 52 -3.12 0.13 1.32
CA ALA A 52 -4.40 -0.40 0.89
C ALA A 52 -5.13 -1.15 2.01
N LEU A 53 -4.40 -1.97 2.78
CA LEU A 53 -4.94 -2.66 3.96
C LEU A 53 -5.31 -1.68 5.08
N SER A 54 -4.49 -0.65 5.31
CA SER A 54 -4.78 0.38 6.33
C SER A 54 -6.09 1.10 6.02
N ILE A 55 -6.34 1.45 4.76
CA ILE A 55 -7.61 2.07 4.35
C ILE A 55 -8.76 1.06 4.39
N GLY A 56 -8.57 -0.17 3.93
CA GLY A 56 -9.59 -1.21 4.02
C GLY A 56 -10.03 -1.49 5.46
N LEU A 57 -9.07 -1.46 6.41
CA LEU A 57 -9.35 -1.54 7.84
C LEU A 57 -10.02 -0.27 8.37
N PHE A 58 -9.54 0.92 7.98
CA PHE A 58 -10.17 2.18 8.37
C PHE A 58 -11.65 2.20 7.96
N LEU A 59 -11.97 1.85 6.71
CA LEU A 59 -13.36 1.79 6.21
C LEU A 59 -14.25 0.78 6.94
N ARG A 60 -13.66 -0.22 7.61
CA ARG A 60 -14.41 -1.18 8.44
C ARG A 60 -14.80 -0.58 9.80
N PHE A 61 -14.03 0.37 10.32
CA PHE A 61 -14.18 0.94 11.66
C PHE A 61 -14.61 2.42 11.67
N ALA A 62 -14.63 3.08 10.51
CA ALA A 62 -15.17 4.43 10.30
C ALA A 62 -16.71 4.41 10.22
#